data_AF-A0A842PBW1-F1
#
_entry.id   AF-A0A842PBW1-F1
#
_cell.length_a   1.000
_cell.length_b   1.000
_cell.length_c   1.000
_cell.angle_alpha   90.00
_cell.angle_beta   90.00
_cell.angle_gamma   90.00
#
_symmetry.space_group_name_H-M   'P 1'
#
loop_
_entity.id
_entity.type
_entity.pdbx_description
1 polymer ?
#
loop_
_entity_poly.entity_id
_entity_poly.type
_entity_poly.pdbx_seq_one_letter_code
_entity_poly.pdbx_strand_id
1 'polypeptide(L)'
;MTKKIDFEEKWNKLAHIIHESSRKKVLDVILMSELGFSPSSWKVWKPKFIEKASCKVIPILDENQENIVSTAMVEYNKKKKWWEFNECSEQIESKIGKVFS
;
A
#
# COMPACT_ATOMS: atom_id res chain seq x y z
N MET A 1 24.51 6.30 14.89
CA MET A 1 24.30 5.63 13.59
C MET A 1 22.81 5.70 13.26
N THR A 2 22.40 6.61 12.37
CA THR A 2 21.00 6.72 11.95
C THR A 2 20.72 5.60 10.95
N LYS A 3 19.98 4.57 11.36
CA LYS A 3 19.50 3.52 10.44
C LYS A 3 18.73 4.22 9.31
N LYS A 4 19.17 4.03 8.06
CA LYS A 4 18.42 4.50 6.89
C LYS A 4 17.02 3.90 6.96
N ILE A 5 16.01 4.74 6.92
CA ILE A 5 14.62 4.29 6.83
C ILE A 5 14.46 3.62 5.46
N ASP A 6 14.11 2.34 5.46
CA ASP A 6 13.86 1.57 4.24
C ASP A 6 12.47 1.89 3.68
N PHE A 7 12.41 2.18 2.39
CA PHE A 7 11.16 2.56 1.74
C PHE A 7 10.19 1.38 1.60
N GLU A 8 10.68 0.19 1.24
CA GLU A 8 9.84 -1.00 1.09
C GLU A 8 9.31 -1.45 2.46
N GLU A 9 10.10 -1.33 3.53
CA GLU A 9 9.61 -1.61 4.89
C GLU A 9 8.44 -0.68 5.26
N LYS A 10 8.59 0.63 5.02
CA LYS A 10 7.53 1.61 5.32
C LYS A 10 6.31 1.43 4.42
N TRP A 11 6.52 1.08 3.15
CA TRP A 11 5.46 0.78 2.20
C TRP A 11 4.66 -0.45 2.63
N ASN A 12 5.33 -1.55 3.01
CA ASN A 12 4.67 -2.77 3.45
C ASN A 12 3.85 -2.53 4.72
N LYS A 13 4.40 -1.78 5.69
CA LYS A 13 3.66 -1.36 6.88
C LYS A 13 2.44 -0.51 6.53
N LEU A 14 2.58 0.46 5.63
CA LEU A 14 1.46 1.30 5.17
C LEU A 14 0.35 0.45 4.55
N ALA A 15 0.70 -0.47 3.64
CA ALA A 15 -0.26 -1.35 3.00
C ALA A 15 -0.98 -2.25 4.02
N HIS A 16 -0.24 -2.81 4.98
CA HIS A 16 -0.78 -3.65 6.05
C HIS A 16 -1.79 -2.89 6.92
N ILE A 17 -1.46 -1.68 7.38
CA ILE A 17 -2.36 -0.84 8.19
C ILE A 17 -3.67 -0.53 7.43
N ILE A 18 -3.58 -0.24 6.13
CA ILE A 18 -4.77 0.07 5.32
C ILE A 18 -5.62 -1.19 5.11
N HIS A 19 -4.98 -2.35 4.91
CA HIS A 19 -5.64 -3.64 4.75
C HIS A 19 -6.38 -4.08 6.01
N GLU A 20 -5.74 -3.98 7.18
CA GLU A 20 -6.32 -4.39 8.47
C GLU A 20 -7.36 -3.41 9.01
N SER A 21 -7.39 -2.17 8.51
CA SER A 21 -8.41 -1.20 8.91
C SER A 21 -9.80 -1.72 8.56
N SER A 22 -10.69 -1.82 9.56
CA SER A 22 -12.04 -2.37 9.40
C SER A 22 -12.91 -1.65 8.36
N ARG A 23 -12.54 -0.44 7.95
CA ARG A 23 -13.24 0.34 6.90
C ARG A 23 -12.49 0.36 5.56
N LYS A 24 -11.36 -0.35 5.45
CA LYS A 24 -10.42 -0.33 4.31
C LYS A 24 -10.04 1.11 3.90
N LYS A 25 -10.16 2.05 4.85
CA LYS A 25 -10.01 3.50 4.66
C LYS A 25 -9.26 4.07 5.85
N VAL A 26 -8.14 4.74 5.61
CA VAL A 26 -7.28 5.27 6.67
C VAL A 26 -6.88 6.70 6.36
N LEU A 27 -7.03 7.59 7.34
CA LEU A 27 -6.64 8.99 7.22
C LEU A 27 -5.11 9.15 7.30
N ASP A 28 -4.60 10.18 6.64
CA ASP A 28 -3.18 10.54 6.70
C ASP A 28 -2.64 10.68 8.13
N VAL A 29 -3.44 11.25 9.05
CA VAL A 29 -3.03 11.46 10.44
C VAL A 29 -2.77 10.13 11.15
N ILE A 30 -3.60 9.12 10.88
CA ILE A 30 -3.47 7.79 11.46
C ILE A 30 -2.21 7.13 10.89
N LEU A 31 -2.06 7.09 9.56
CA LEU A 31 -0.88 6.50 8.92
C LEU A 31 0.42 7.19 9.31
N MET A 32 0.40 8.51 9.43
CA MET A 32 1.54 9.28 9.88
C MET A 32 1.96 8.87 11.30
N SER A 33 0.99 8.72 12.22
CA SER A 33 1.24 8.26 13.59
C SER A 33 1.78 6.84 13.64
N GLU A 34 1.10 5.88 12.99
CA GLU A 34 1.46 4.47 12.98
C GLU A 34 2.82 4.20 12.33
N LEU A 35 3.17 4.97 11.29
CA LEU A 35 4.47 4.86 10.62
C LEU A 35 5.57 5.67 11.32
N GLY A 36 5.26 6.39 12.41
CA GLY A 36 6.21 7.20 13.16
C GLY A 36 6.75 8.39 12.38
N PHE A 37 5.97 8.95 11.46
CA PHE A 37 6.36 10.15 10.71
C PHE A 37 5.92 11.42 11.44
N SER A 38 6.77 12.44 11.40
CA SER A 38 6.34 13.81 11.71
C SER A 38 5.55 14.41 10.53
N PRO A 39 4.75 15.47 10.73
CA PRO A 39 4.08 16.17 9.62
C PRO A 39 5.05 16.64 8.53
N SER A 40 6.24 17.08 8.92
CA SER A 40 7.33 17.45 8.02
C SER A 40 7.84 16.26 7.20
N SER A 41 8.10 15.12 7.83
CA SER A 41 8.53 13.91 7.14
C SER A 41 7.42 13.36 6.24
N TRP A 42 6.18 13.36 6.70
CA TRP A 42 5.03 12.87 5.93
C TRP A 42 4.87 13.60 4.60
N LYS A 43 5.09 14.93 4.56
CA LYS A 43 5.07 15.71 3.30
C LYS A 43 6.09 15.21 2.26
N VAL A 44 7.22 14.64 2.70
CA VAL A 44 8.27 14.11 1.82
C VAL A 44 7.98 12.67 1.39
N TRP A 45 7.44 11.86 2.31
CA TRP A 45 7.22 10.43 2.09
C TRP A 45 5.91 10.13 1.38
N LYS A 46 4.85 10.89 1.65
CA LYS A 46 3.53 10.71 1.06
C LYS A 46 3.54 10.71 -0.47
N PRO A 47 4.18 11.68 -1.18
CA PRO A 47 4.25 11.63 -2.64
C PRO A 47 4.88 10.34 -3.17
N LYS A 48 5.91 9.82 -2.51
CA LYS A 48 6.58 8.56 -2.87
C LYS A 48 5.65 7.36 -2.70
N PHE A 49 4.89 7.33 -1.61
CA PHE A 49 3.88 6.30 -1.40
C PHE A 49 2.76 6.39 -2.44
N ILE A 50 2.32 7.59 -2.81
CA ILE A 50 1.29 7.78 -3.86
C ILE A 50 1.80 7.29 -5.21
N GLU A 51 3.04 7.60 -5.57
CA GLU A 51 3.67 7.13 -6.81
C GLU A 51 3.72 5.59 -6.83
N LYS A 52 4.17 4.96 -5.74
CA LYS A 52 4.21 3.50 -5.60
C LYS A 52 2.82 2.88 -5.69
N ALA A 53 1.84 3.47 -5.01
CA ALA A 53 0.44 3.07 -5.01
C ALA A 53 -0.17 3.07 -6.41
N SER A 54 0.16 4.06 -7.25
CA SER A 54 -0.33 4.10 -8.63
C SER A 54 0.24 3.00 -9.54
N CYS A 55 1.31 2.32 -9.12
CA CYS A 55 2.07 1.38 -9.96
C CYS A 55 2.10 -0.05 -9.44
N LYS A 56 1.60 -0.34 -8.23
CA LYS A 56 1.70 -1.68 -7.63
C LYS A 56 0.35 -2.27 -7.26
N VAL A 57 0.15 -3.45 -7.82
CA VAL A 57 -0.79 -4.43 -7.32
C VAL A 57 -0.09 -5.22 -6.21
N ILE A 58 -0.67 -5.28 -5.02
CA ILE A 58 -0.14 -6.01 -3.87
C ILE A 58 -0.75 -7.41 -3.89
N PRO A 59 0.07 -8.47 -3.91
CA PRO A 59 -0.42 -9.84 -3.75
C PRO A 59 -0.89 -10.03 -2.30
N ILE A 60 -2.13 -10.49 -2.15
CA ILE A 60 -2.65 -11.03 -0.90
C ILE A 60 -2.35 -12.51 -0.92
N LEU A 61 -1.59 -12.98 0.06
CA LEU A 61 -1.25 -14.39 0.22
C LEU A 61 -2.33 -15.12 1.02
N ASP A 62 -2.48 -16.42 0.80
CA ASP A 62 -3.32 -17.29 1.61
C ASP A 62 -2.77 -17.44 3.04
N GLU A 63 -3.52 -18.10 3.92
CA GLU A 63 -3.12 -18.31 5.33
C GLU A 63 -1.76 -19.02 5.46
N ASN A 64 -1.36 -19.82 4.47
CA ASN A 64 -0.07 -20.52 4.45
C ASN A 64 1.07 -19.66 3.86
N GLN A 65 0.79 -18.46 3.35
CA GLN A 65 1.74 -17.58 2.66
C GLN A 65 2.36 -18.18 1.38
N GLU A 66 1.76 -19.23 0.82
CA GLU A 66 2.32 -19.96 -0.32
C GLU A 66 1.70 -19.54 -1.66
N ASN A 67 0.44 -19.11 -1.64
CA ASN A 67 -0.33 -18.80 -2.84
C ASN A 67 -0.87 -17.38 -2.81
N ILE A 68 -0.82 -16.71 -3.97
CA ILE A 68 -1.47 -15.41 -4.16
C ILE A 68 -2.97 -15.67 -4.38
N VAL A 69 -3.79 -15.41 -3.37
CA VAL A 69 -5.25 -15.62 -3.42
C VAL A 69 -6.00 -14.43 -3.98
N SER A 70 -5.42 -13.24 -3.93
CA SER A 70 -6.05 -12.03 -4.44
C SER A 70 -5.02 -10.97 -4.71
N THR A 71 -5.43 -9.98 -5.47
CA THR A 71 -4.66 -8.78 -5.71
C THR A 71 -5.41 -7.56 -5.27
N ALA A 72 -4.69 -6.63 -4.65
CA ALA A 72 -5.28 -5.38 -4.22
C ALA A 72 -4.45 -4.18 -4.63
N MET A 73 -5.14 -3.06 -4.79
CA MET A 73 -4.55 -1.79 -5.07
C MET A 73 -4.75 -0.89 -3.85
N VAL A 74 -3.65 -0.34 -3.35
CA VAL A 74 -3.69 0.75 -2.38
C VAL A 74 -3.83 2.03 -3.17
N GLU A 75 -4.82 2.85 -2.86
CA GLU A 75 -5.05 4.13 -3.53
C GLU A 75 -5.12 5.27 -2.54
N TYR A 76 -4.71 6.45 -2.98
CA TYR A 76 -4.85 7.67 -2.20
C TYR A 76 -5.93 8.58 -2.80
N ASN A 77 -7.02 8.76 -2.05
CA ASN A 77 -8.10 9.65 -2.44
C ASN A 77 -7.74 11.10 -2.13
N LYS A 78 -7.24 11.82 -3.14
CA LYS A 78 -6.82 13.23 -2.99
C LYS A 78 -7.94 14.16 -2.49
N LYS A 79 -9.20 13.90 -2.90
CA LYS A 79 -10.36 14.73 -2.50
C LYS A 79 -10.73 14.53 -1.05
N LYS A 80 -10.79 13.27 -0.59
CA LYS A 80 -11.21 12.90 0.77
C LYS A 80 -10.05 12.82 1.77
N LYS A 81 -8.81 12.91 1.30
CA LYS A 81 -7.58 12.83 2.11
C LYS A 81 -7.47 11.54 2.94
N TRP A 82 -7.89 10.43 2.35
CA TRP A 82 -7.72 9.10 2.91
C TRP A 82 -7.01 8.17 1.94
N TRP A 83 -6.48 7.09 2.48
CA TRP A 83 -6.00 5.95 1.76
C TRP A 83 -7.07 4.88 1.77
N GLU A 84 -7.24 4.18 0.66
CA GLU A 84 -8.21 3.11 0.54
C GLU A 84 -7.60 1.85 -0.08
N PHE A 85 -8.10 0.70 0.34
CA PHE A 85 -7.73 -0.60 -0.18
C PHE A 85 -8.84 -1.10 -1.09
N ASN A 86 -8.56 -1.15 -2.39
CA ASN A 86 -9.48 -1.65 -3.39
C ASN A 86 -9.03 -3.04 -3.83
N GLU A 87 -9.82 -4.05 -3.50
CA GLU A 87 -9.62 -5.40 -4.01
C GLU A 87 -9.83 -5.36 -5.53
N CYS A 88 -8.78 -5.70 -6.27
CA CYS A 88 -8.88 -5.86 -7.71
C CYS A 88 -9.40 -7.28 -7.93
N SER A 89 -10.72 -7.44 -7.94
CA SER A 89 -11.40 -8.73 -8.14
C SER A 89 -11.39 -9.20 -9.59
N GLU A 90 -10.48 -8.70 -10.43
CA GLU A 90 -10.35 -9.13 -11.81
C GLU A 90 -9.38 -10.29 -11.90
N GLN A 91 -9.94 -11.44 -12.29
CA GLN A 91 -9.29 -12.65 -12.76
C GLN A 91 -7.98 -12.33 -13.47
N ILE A 92 -6.87 -12.66 -12.82
CA ILE A 92 -5.52 -12.46 -13.34
C ILE A 92 -5.23 -13.56 -14.36
N GLU A 93 -5.91 -13.54 -15.51
CA GLU A 93 -5.50 -14.34 -16.66
C GLU A 93 -4.85 -13.48 -17.76
N SER A 94 -5.01 -12.16 -17.77
CA SER A 94 -4.61 -11.37 -18.96
C SER A 94 -3.41 -10.43 -18.81
N LYS A 95 -2.80 -10.24 -17.63
CA LYS A 95 -1.67 -9.29 -17.44
C LYS A 95 -0.32 -9.90 -17.10
N ILE A 96 -0.23 -11.16 -16.69
CA ILE A 96 1.06 -11.83 -16.44
C ILE A 96 1.74 -12.25 -17.75
N GLY A 97 0.98 -12.39 -18.85
CA GLY A 97 1.49 -12.82 -20.16
C GLY A 97 2.32 -11.79 -20.96
N LYS A 98 2.65 -10.62 -20.40
CA LYS A 98 3.43 -9.59 -21.14
C LYS A 98 4.72 -9.12 -20.46
N VAL A 99 5.03 -9.64 -19.27
CA VAL A 99 6.30 -9.33 -18.56
C VAL A 99 7.32 -10.47 -18.71
N PHE A 100 6.91 -11.62 -19.26
CA PHE A 100 7.78 -12.78 -19.54
C PHE A 100 7.68 -13.24 -21.01
N SER A 101 7.75 -12.32 -21.98
CA SER A 101 8.05 -12.66 -23.38
C SER A 101 9.27 -11.89 -23.86
#